data_AF-A0A7J4LDC3-F1
#
_entry.id   AF-A0A7J4LDC3-F1
#
_cell.length_a   1.000
_cell.length_b   1.000
_cell.length_c   1.000
_cell.angle_alpha   90.00
_cell.angle_beta   90.00
_cell.angle_gamma   90.00
#
_symmetry.space_group_name_H-M   'P 1'
#
loop_
_entity.id
_entity.type
_entity.pdbx_description
1 polymer ?
#
loop_
_entity_poly.entity_id
_entity_poly.type
_entity_poly.pdbx_seq_one_letter_code
_entity_poly.pdbx_strand_id
1 'polypeptide(L)' 'MKLKFMPNVPGVLLMTAFFILVSALLYALPLWLIWNWVIPKIFGLPSLTILDAFLLNLLAGILFRGKDK' A
#
# COMPACT_ATOMS: atom_id res chain seq x y z
N MET A 1 6.54 -7.20 -40.21
CA MET A 1 6.02 -5.99 -39.55
C MET A 1 6.77 -5.81 -38.23
N LYS A 2 7.78 -4.93 -38.15
CA LYS A 2 8.49 -4.65 -36.89
C LYS A 2 7.69 -3.62 -36.10
N LEU A 3 6.96 -4.07 -35.06
CA LEU A 3 6.26 -3.19 -34.14
C LEU A 3 7.31 -2.38 -33.37
N LYS A 4 7.52 -1.12 -33.75
CA LYS A 4 8.43 -0.20 -33.06
C LYS A 4 7.71 0.33 -31.82
N PHE A 5 7.89 -0.35 -30.69
CA PHE A 5 7.47 0.17 -29.38
C PHE A 5 8.28 1.44 -29.09
N MET A 6 7.72 2.61 -29.41
CA MET A 6 8.20 3.89 -28.92
C MET A 6 7.44 4.15 -27.61
N PRO A 7 8.07 4.00 -26.44
CA PRO A 7 7.38 4.23 -25.18
C PRO A 7 7.01 5.71 -25.08
N ASN A 8 5.71 5.99 -25.04
CA ASN A 8 5.21 7.32 -24.67
C ASN A 8 5.58 7.54 -23.20
N VAL A 9 6.64 8.32 -22.93
CA VAL A 9 7.15 8.58 -21.57
C VAL A 9 6.02 8.97 -20.60
N PRO A 10 5.06 9.86 -20.96
CA PRO A 10 3.93 10.16 -20.09
C PRO A 10 3.05 8.94 -19.79
N GLY A 11 2.80 8.09 -20.78
CA GLY A 11 2.01 6.87 -20.61
C GLY A 11 2.68 5.84 -19.70
N VAL A 12 3.99 5.66 -19.82
CA VAL A 12 4.76 4.76 -18.95
C VAL A 12 4.76 5.25 -17.50
N LEU A 13 4.90 6.57 -17.27
CA LEU A 13 4.84 7.15 -15.94
C LEU A 13 3.48 6.95 -15.28
N LEU A 14 2.39 7.21 -16.00
CA LEU A 14 1.04 7.00 -15.50
C LEU A 14 0.76 5.54 -15.14
N MET A 15 1.19 4.61 -16.01
CA MET A 15 1.01 3.18 -15.78
C MET A 15 1.80 2.72 -14.55
N THR A 16 3.03 3.20 -14.38
CA THR A 16 3.87 2.89 -13.21
C THR A 16 3.25 3.43 -11.92
N ALA A 17 2.80 4.69 -11.92
CA ALA A 17 2.14 5.29 -10.76
C ALA A 17 0.87 4.53 -10.36
N PHE A 18 0.07 4.11 -11.35
CA PHE A 18 -1.12 3.28 -11.12
C PHE A 18 -0.75 1.94 -10.46
N PHE A 19 0.24 1.22 -11.00
CA PHE A 19 0.68 -0.04 -10.41
C PHE A 19 1.20 0.13 -8.98
N ILE A 20 1.94 1.20 -8.69
CA ILE A 20 2.42 1.50 -7.34
C ILE A 20 1.25 1.71 -6.39
N LEU A 21 0.26 2.55 -6.77
CA LEU A 21 -0.92 2.83 -5.95
C LEU A 21 -1.75 1.57 -5.66
N VAL A 22 -2.02 0.77 -6.69
CA VAL A 22 -2.78 -0.47 -6.54
C VAL A 22 -2.02 -1.46 -5.65
N SER A 23 -0.71 -1.62 -5.86
CA SER A 23 0.11 -2.51 -5.03
C SER A 23 0.10 -2.06 -3.57
N ALA A 24 0.26 -0.76 -3.32
CA ALA A 24 0.20 -0.14 -2.00
C ALA A 24 -1.13 -0.45 -1.27
N LEU A 25 -2.26 -0.34 -1.96
CA LEU A 25 -3.58 -0.67 -1.40
C LEU A 25 -3.73 -2.17 -1.13
N LEU A 26 -3.22 -3.03 -2.02
CA LEU A 26 -3.23 -4.48 -1.80
C LEU A 26 -2.41 -4.87 -0.56
N TYR A 27 -1.26 -4.23 -0.32
CA TYR A 27 -0.47 -4.44 0.89
C TYR A 27 -1.17 -3.93 2.17
N ALA A 28 -2.12 -3.00 2.07
CA ALA A 28 -2.92 -2.52 3.21
C ALA A 28 -4.01 -3.52 3.65
N LEU A 29 -4.50 -4.38 2.75
CA LEU A 29 -5.55 -5.36 3.03
C LEU A 29 -5.26 -6.29 4.22
N PRO A 30 -4.08 -6.93 4.36
CA PRO A 30 -3.83 -7.81 5.49
C PRO A 30 -3.89 -7.07 6.83
N LEU A 31 -3.34 -5.85 6.92
CA LEU A 31 -3.41 -5.04 8.13
C LEU A 31 -4.85 -4.66 8.45
N TRP A 32 -5.59 -4.17 7.44
CA TRP A 32 -6.98 -3.76 7.59
C TRP A 32 -7.88 -4.91 8.09
N LEU A 33 -7.71 -6.10 7.50
CA LEU A 33 -8.49 -7.29 7.85
C LEU A 33 -8.22 -7.73 9.29
N ILE A 34 -6.94 -7.93 9.64
CA ILE A 34 -6.57 -8.41 10.98
C ILE A 34 -6.94 -7.38 12.04
N TRP A 35 -6.69 -6.09 11.78
CA TRP A 35 -7.04 -5.04 12.71
C TRP A 35 -8.54 -5.07 13.00
N ASN A 36 -9.37 -4.91 11.97
CA ASN A 36 -10.83 -4.81 12.16
C ASN A 36 -11.47 -6.10 12.71
N TRP A 37 -10.84 -7.25 12.52
CA TRP A 37 -11.32 -8.51 13.09
C TRP A 37 -10.98 -8.71 14.56
N VAL A 38 -9.77 -8.34 14.96
CA VAL A 38 -9.20 -8.73 16.26
C VAL A 38 -9.09 -7.54 17.20
N ILE A 39 -8.53 -6.42 16.73
CA ILE A 39 -8.06 -5.34 17.59
C ILE A 39 -9.20 -4.56 18.27
N PRO A 40 -10.25 -4.10 17.56
CA PRO A 40 -11.39 -3.44 18.19
C PRO A 40 -12.09 -4.31 19.24
N LYS A 41 -12.21 -5.62 18.98
CA LYS A 41 -12.95 -6.54 19.86
C LYS A 41 -12.23 -6.81 21.17
N ILE A 42 -10.90 -6.94 21.11
CA ILE A 42 -10.08 -7.28 22.29
C ILE A 42 -9.71 -6.02 23.08
N PHE A 43 -9.38 -4.94 22.39
CA PHE A 43 -8.79 -3.75 23.02
C PHE A 43 -9.72 -2.54 23.09
N GLY A 44 -10.94 -2.61 22.52
CA GLY A 44 -11.88 -1.48 22.48
C GLY A 44 -11.40 -0.32 21.59
N LEU A 45 -10.47 -0.59 20.65
CA LEU A 45 -9.90 0.40 19.74
C LEU A 45 -10.81 0.66 18.52
N PRO A 46 -10.69 1.82 17.86
CA PRO A 46 -11.47 2.11 16.66
C PRO A 46 -11.10 1.18 15.49
N SER A 47 -12.10 0.89 14.65
CA SER A 47 -11.89 0.24 13.36
C SER A 47 -11.16 1.18 12.40
N LEU A 48 -10.35 0.61 11.51
CA LEU A 48 -9.62 1.33 10.48
C LEU A 48 -10.39 1.30 9.16
N THR A 49 -10.28 2.39 8.39
CA THR A 49 -10.54 2.34 6.95
C THR A 49 -9.34 1.74 6.21
N ILE A 50 -9.53 1.34 4.95
CA ILE A 50 -8.42 0.82 4.12
C ILE A 50 -7.33 1.87 3.95
N LEU A 51 -7.71 3.15 3.88
CA LEU A 51 -6.75 4.26 3.80
C LEU A 51 -5.95 4.40 5.10
N ASP A 52 -6.59 4.27 6.26
CA ASP A 52 -5.89 4.32 7.56
C ASP A 52 -4.88 3.16 7.68
N ALA A 53 -5.29 1.95 7.27
CA ALA A 53 -4.38 0.80 7.23
C ALA A 53 -3.21 1.04 6.27
N PHE A 54 -3.44 1.65 5.11
CA PHE A 54 -2.37 2.01 4.18
C PHE A 54 -1.38 3.00 4.82
N LEU A 55 -1.88 4.08 5.43
CA LEU A 55 -1.04 5.09 6.09
C LEU A 55 -0.26 4.51 7.27
N LEU A 56 -0.87 3.62 8.05
CA LEU A 56 -0.20 2.92 9.15
C LEU A 56 0.91 1.99 8.65
N ASN A 57 0.68 1.25 7.56
CA ASN A 57 1.72 0.43 6.94
C ASN A 57 2.89 1.29 6.42
N LEU A 58 2.59 2.44 5.80
CA LEU A 58 3.61 3.37 5.34
C LEU A 58 4.41 3.96 6.52
N LEU A 59 3.74 4.36 7.59
CA LEU A 59 4.35 4.88 8.80
C LEU A 59 5.21 3.82 9.51
N ALA A 60 4.70 2.59 9.64
CA ALA A 60 5.46 1.46 10.19
C ALA A 60 6.71 1.18 9.34
N GLY A 61 6.56 1.23 8.01
CA GLY A 61 7.67 1.22 7.08
C GLY A 61 8.71 2.29 7.45
N ILE A 62 8.33 3.56 7.58
CA ILE A 62 9.27 4.64 7.92
C ILE A 62 9.92 4.45 9.30
N LEU A 63 9.13 4.12 10.33
CA LEU A 63 9.60 4.02 11.71
C LEU A 63 10.52 2.82 11.94
N PHE A 64 10.28 1.70 11.26
CA PHE A 64 11.02 0.45 11.47
C PHE A 64 12.04 0.16 10.37
N ARG A 65 12.04 0.91 9.25
CA ARG A 65 13.06 0.84 8.20
C ARG A 65 14.31 1.59 8.65
N GLY A 66 15.15 0.90 9.38
CA GLY A 66 16.43 1.47 9.86
C GLY A 66 17.15 0.68 10.94
N LYS A 67 16.63 -0.47 11.39
CA LYS A 67 17.30 -1.33 12.38
C LYS A 67 18.02 -2.54 11.75
N ASP A 68 18.78 -2.28 10.69
CA ASP A 68 19.72 -3.25 10.14
C ASP A 68 21.11 -2.60 10.02
N LYS A 69 21.60 -2.15 11.18
CA LYS A 69 23.01 -2.05 11.62
C LYS A 69 23.03 -2.06 13.15
#